data_AF-A0A7J4R2P7-F1
#
_entry.id   AF-A0A7J4R2P7-F1
#
_cell.length_a   1.000
_cell.length_b   1.000
_cell.length_c   1.000
_cell.angle_alpha   90.00
_cell.angle_beta   90.00
_cell.angle_gamma   90.00
#
_symmetry.space_group_name_H-M   'P 1'
#
loop_
_entity.id
_entity.type
_entity.pdbx_description
1 polymer ?
#
loop_
_entity_poly.entity_id
_entity_poly.type
_entity_poly.pdbx_seq_one_letter_code
_entity_poly.pdbx_strand_id
1 'polypeptide(L)' 'MADEELKFQRGDLAGVMAAHSHVGDWVRDFEKRYGSRPIYYGPLDRGARKQRPLNLIYITKEPVFVHI' A
#
# COMPACT_ATOMS: atom_id res chain seq x y z
N MET A 1 7.78 -18.98 10.72
CA MET A 1 6.78 -18.36 9.83
C MET A 1 7.59 -17.86 8.66
N ALA A 2 7.41 -18.50 7.51
CA ALA A 2 8.31 -18.30 6.38
C ALA A 2 8.39 -16.81 6.06
N ASP A 3 9.61 -16.31 5.94
CA ASP A 3 9.94 -15.15 5.13
C ASP A 3 9.34 -15.38 3.74
N GLU A 4 8.05 -15.09 3.56
CA GLU A 4 7.52 -14.70 2.27
C GLU A 4 8.29 -13.42 1.95
N GLU A 5 9.40 -13.60 1.24
CA GLU A 5 10.28 -12.57 0.74
C GLU A 5 9.37 -11.46 0.20
N LEU A 6 9.27 -10.36 0.96
CA LEU A 6 8.27 -9.35 0.69
C LEU A 6 8.54 -8.80 -0.70
N LYS A 7 7.69 -9.19 -1.66
CA LYS A 7 7.84 -8.88 -3.08
C LYS A 7 8.00 -7.38 -3.34
N PHE A 8 7.46 -6.57 -2.43
CA PHE A 8 7.60 -5.13 -2.40
C PHE A 8 8.08 -4.69 -1.02
N GLN A 9 9.03 -3.76 -0.99
CA GLN A 9 9.50 -3.16 0.24
C GLN A 9 8.54 -2.06 0.70
N ARG A 10 8.51 -1.75 2.00
CA ARG A 10 7.78 -0.60 2.51
C ARG A 10 8.25 0.68 1.82
N GLY A 11 7.31 1.47 1.32
CA GLY A 11 7.55 2.68 0.52
C GLY A 11 7.61 2.42 -0.99
N ASP A 12 7.74 1.17 -1.43
CA ASP A 12 7.79 0.82 -2.86
C ASP A 12 6.39 0.77 -3.49
N LEU A 13 5.68 1.89 -3.47
CA LEU A 13 4.39 2.01 -4.16
C LEU A 13 4.56 1.89 -5.69
N ALA A 14 5.70 2.32 -6.23
CA ALA A 14 5.98 2.25 -7.67
C ALA A 14 6.04 0.81 -8.17
N GLY A 15 6.75 -0.08 -7.46
CA GLY A 15 6.78 -1.51 -7.75
C GLY A 15 5.40 -2.14 -7.65
N VAL A 16 4.63 -1.78 -6.63
CA VAL A 16 3.25 -2.27 -6.46
C VAL A 16 2.36 -1.85 -7.63
N MET A 17 2.41 -0.58 -8.05
CA MET A 17 1.63 -0.08 -9.20
C MET A 17 2.05 -0.73 -10.52
N ALA A 18 3.35 -1.01 -10.69
CA ALA A 18 3.87 -1.69 -11.87
C ALA A 18 3.40 -3.16 -11.96
N ALA A 19 3.31 -3.84 -10.82
CA ALA A 19 2.84 -5.22 -10.75
C ALA A 19 1.30 -5.35 -10.75
N HIS A 20 0.60 -4.30 -10.33
CA HIS A 20 -0.85 -4.30 -10.10
C HIS A 20 -1.49 -3.02 -10.65
N SER A 21 -1.92 -3.05 -11.91
CA SER A 21 -2.48 -1.88 -12.61
C SER A 21 -3.68 -1.26 -11.91
N HIS A 22 -4.53 -2.07 -11.26
CA HIS A 22 -5.70 -1.60 -10.50
C HIS A 22 -5.30 -0.76 -9.27
N VAL A 23 -4.13 -1.02 -8.69
CA VAL A 23 -3.58 -0.16 -7.62
C VAL A 23 -3.20 1.21 -8.19
N GLY A 24 -2.63 1.25 -9.39
CA GLY A 24 -2.34 2.50 -10.09
C GLY A 24 -3.58 3.35 -10.34
N ASP A 25 -4.67 2.73 -10.81
CA ASP A 25 -5.95 3.42 -10.99
C ASP A 25 -6.51 3.96 -9.67
N TRP A 26 -6.49 3.14 -8.63
CA TRP A 26 -6.94 3.55 -7.29
C TRP A 26 -6.08 4.69 -6.71
N VAL A 27 -4.75 4.62 -6.85
CA VAL A 27 -3.82 5.68 -6.39
C VAL A 27 -4.13 7.00 -7.10
N ARG A 28 -4.37 6.97 -8.42
CA ARG A 28 -4.71 8.16 -9.19
C ARG A 28 -6.01 8.80 -8.70
N ASP A 29 -7.03 7.99 -8.43
CA ASP A 29 -8.32 8.49 -7.95
C ASP A 29 -8.23 8.97 -6.49
N PHE A 30 -7.40 8.32 -5.67
CA PHE A 30 -7.07 8.76 -4.33
C PHE A 30 -6.37 10.13 -4.33
N GLU A 31 -5.33 10.31 -5.16
CA GLU A 31 -4.61 11.57 -5.30
C GLU A 31 -5.54 12.70 -5.76
N LYS A 32 -6.44 12.43 -6.71
CA LYS A 32 -7.46 13.41 -7.14
C LYS A 32 -8.41 13.80 -6.01
N ARG A 33 -8.78 12.87 -5.13
CA ARG A 33 -9.74 13.10 -4.04
C ARG A 33 -9.12 13.77 -2.82
N TYR A 34 -7.89 13.41 -2.47
CA TYR A 34 -7.25 13.79 -1.20
C TYR A 34 -6.02 14.68 -1.38
N GLY A 35 -5.54 14.90 -2.61
CA GLY A 35 -4.38 15.74 -2.89
C GLY A 35 -3.04 15.19 -2.37
N SER A 36 -3.00 13.93 -1.92
CA SER A 36 -1.79 13.30 -1.38
C SER A 36 -1.63 11.89 -1.93
N ARG A 37 -0.37 11.48 -2.14
CA ARG A 37 -0.03 10.13 -2.58
C ARG A 37 0.01 9.18 -1.37
N PRO A 38 -0.66 8.01 -1.42
CA PRO A 38 -0.59 7.01 -0.37
C PRO A 38 0.81 6.41 -0.25
N ILE A 39 1.13 5.85 0.90
CA ILE A 39 2.42 5.19 1.14
C ILE A 39 2.17 3.70 1.26
N TYR A 40 2.85 2.91 0.44
CA TYR A 40 2.83 1.46 0.60
C TYR A 40 3.50 1.07 1.91
N TYR A 41 2.75 0.46 2.82
CA TYR A 41 3.25 0.08 4.13
C TYR A 41 3.93 -1.30 4.14
N GLY A 42 3.52 -2.20 3.25
CA GLY A 42 3.85 -3.62 3.35
C GLY A 42 2.72 -4.42 4.02
N PRO A 43 3.01 -5.52 4.73
CA PRO A 43 2.02 -6.30 5.47
C PRO A 43 1.43 -5.50 6.63
N LEU A 44 0.16 -5.74 6.96
CA LEU A 44 -0.45 -5.11 8.12
C LEU A 44 0.15 -5.67 9.42
N ASP A 45 0.87 -4.83 10.16
CA ASP A 45 1.27 -5.12 11.53
C ASP A 45 0.53 -4.23 12.55
N ARG A 46 0.62 -4.57 13.84
CA ARG A 46 -0.06 -3.84 14.93
C ARG A 46 0.39 -2.37 15.05
N GLY A 47 1.56 -2.03 14.53
CA GLY A 47 2.16 -0.70 14.48
C GLY A 47 1.59 0.20 13.37
N ALA A 48 0.95 -0.34 12.34
CA ALA A 48 0.34 0.46 11.27
C ALA A 48 -0.72 1.45 11.80
N ARG A 49 -1.54 1.01 12.77
CA ARG A 49 -2.56 1.86 13.42
C ARG A 49 -1.99 3.04 14.21
N LYS A 50 -0.71 2.98 14.59
CA LYS A 50 -0.02 4.04 15.33
C LYS A 50 0.63 5.07 14.41
N GLN A 51 0.69 4.83 13.10
CA GLN A 51 1.28 5.77 12.18
C GLN A 51 0.30 6.90 11.81
N ARG A 52 0.89 8.08 11.67
CA ARG A 52 0.23 9.32 11.29
C ARG A 52 1.11 9.98 10.23
N PRO A 53 0.54 10.55 9.15
CA PRO A 53 -0.87 10.49 8.76
C PRO A 53 -1.31 9.07 8.36
N LEU A 54 -2.61 8.78 8.53
CA LEU A 54 -3.24 7.54 8.05
C LEU A 54 -3.43 7.67 6.53
N ASN A 55 -2.34 7.50 5.80
CA ASN A 55 -2.36 7.45 4.35
C ASN A 55 -1.55 6.24 3.88
N LEU A 56 -1.91 5.08 4.42
CA LEU A 56 -1.17 3.85 4.24
C LEU A 56 -1.99 2.87 3.40
N ILE A 57 -1.36 2.29 2.39
CA ILE A 57 -1.90 1.14 1.65
C ILE A 57 -1.09 -0.10 2.03
N TYR A 58 -1.77 -1.18 2.40
CA TYR A 58 -1.13 -2.45 2.78
C TYR A 58 -1.76 -3.62 2.05
N ILE A 59 -0.99 -4.69 1.95
CA ILE A 59 -1.39 -5.92 1.30
C ILE A 59 -2.03 -6.86 2.32
N THR A 60 -3.20 -7.41 2.00
CA THR A 60 -3.87 -8.42 2.85
C THR A 60 -3.69 -9.82 2.26
N LYS A 61 -3.97 -9.95 0.97
CA LYS A 61 -3.75 -11.16 0.16
C LYS A 61 -3.70 -10.71 -1.30
N GLU A 62 -2.63 -10.97 -2.05
CA GLU A 62 -2.58 -10.57 -3.46
C GLU A 62 -3.80 -11.09 -4.24
N PRO A 63 -4.49 -10.25 -5.03
CA PRO A 63 -4.20 -8.86 -5.40
C PRO A 63 -4.99 -7.79 -4.59
N VAL A 64 -5.49 -8.12 -3.39
CA VAL A 64 -6.30 -7.27 -2.53
C VAL A 64 -5.42 -6.39 -1.64
N PHE A 65 -5.67 -5.08 -1.73
CA PHE A 65 -5.03 -4.04 -0.93
C PHE A 65 -6.07 -3.25 -0.15
N VAL A 66 -5.68 -2.72 1.01
CA VAL A 66 -6.54 -1.92 1.87
C VAL A 66 -5.84 -0.61 2.22
N HIS A 67 -6.62 0.45 2.31
CA HIS A 67 -6.17 1.78 2.72
C HIS A 67 -6.74 2.15 4.09
N ILE A 68 -5.92 2.77 4.94
CA ILE A 68 -6.33 3.39 6.22
C ILE A 68 -5.86 4.84 6.24
#